data_AF-A0A936KET3-F1
#
_entry.id   AF-A0A936KET3-F1
#
_cell.length_a   1.000
_cell.length_b   1.000
_cell.length_c   1.000
_cell.angle_alpha   90.00
_cell.angle_beta   90.00
_cell.angle_gamma   90.00
#
_symmetry.space_group_name_H-M   'P 1'
#
loop_
_entity.id
_entity.type
_entity.pdbx_description
1 polymer ?
#
loop_
_entity_poly.entity_id
_entity_poly.type
_entity_poly.pdbx_seq_one_letter_code
_entity_poly.pdbx_strand_id
1 'polypeptide(L)'
;MTTSDDSIVLPISGDPPLVGALLLRVIALGDERGSTPAFGAPCATLAALRALSPLETWRLSGMRKSGLALVIDTRQLADNLRALRHSNEEAALAAYFVSHGASRGMLHQLFHLSHNAITRQRRRLGVRLGQGRPPLPDLATRDAIHRRWADLGRHESDLRRRLQQLHHQFAAYPLVVISAVLHEFDTAPATAPPLRESACRTQPNASPPHLSSPPGEPGHRRS
;
A
#
# COMPACT_ATOMS: atom_id res chain seq x y z
N MET A 1 -37.28 -3.88 -20.38
CA MET A 1 -37.11 -2.97 -19.22
C MET A 1 -36.98 -3.84 -17.98
N THR A 2 -35.77 -4.28 -17.67
CA THR A 2 -35.49 -5.10 -16.48
C THR A 2 -35.39 -4.14 -15.29
N THR A 3 -36.38 -4.17 -14.40
CA THR A 3 -36.27 -3.61 -13.06
C THR A 3 -35.12 -4.33 -12.36
N SER A 4 -33.95 -3.70 -12.36
CA SER A 4 -32.78 -4.20 -11.65
C SER A 4 -33.05 -4.03 -10.16
N ASP A 5 -33.35 -5.15 -9.51
CA ASP A 5 -33.73 -5.36 -8.10
C ASP A 5 -32.63 -4.99 -7.08
N ASP A 6 -31.63 -4.22 -7.51
CA ASP A 6 -30.42 -3.91 -6.75
C ASP A 6 -30.16 -2.40 -6.66
N SER A 7 -31.23 -1.61 -6.74
CA SER A 7 -31.16 -0.18 -6.49
C SER A 7 -32.10 0.21 -5.38
N ILE A 8 -31.56 0.90 -4.36
CA ILE A 8 -32.37 1.49 -3.29
C ILE A 8 -32.57 2.95 -3.64
N VAL A 9 -33.83 3.39 -3.66
CA VAL A 9 -34.22 4.78 -3.89
C VAL A 9 -34.57 5.39 -2.54
N LEU A 10 -33.75 6.34 -2.08
CA LEU A 10 -33.97 7.05 -0.81
C LEU A 10 -34.47 8.47 -1.09
N PRO A 11 -35.68 8.84 -0.65
CA PRO A 11 -36.14 10.22 -0.77
C PRO A 11 -35.33 11.12 0.16
N ILE A 12 -34.83 12.24 -0.38
CA ILE A 12 -34.06 13.22 0.40
C ILE A 12 -35.04 14.28 0.90
N SER A 13 -35.50 14.16 2.15
CA SER A 13 -36.45 15.08 2.76
C SER A 13 -35.85 15.78 3.97
N GLY A 14 -36.17 17.07 4.14
CA GLY A 14 -36.13 17.73 5.45
C GLY A 14 -34.86 18.49 5.82
N ASP A 15 -33.85 18.58 4.95
CA ASP A 15 -32.64 19.38 5.24
C ASP A 15 -32.34 20.38 4.10
N PRO A 16 -32.83 21.63 4.19
CA PRO A 16 -32.65 22.67 3.18
C PRO A 16 -31.20 22.92 2.73
N PRO A 17 -30.17 22.93 3.61
CA PRO A 17 -28.79 23.05 3.17
C PRO A 17 -28.30 21.84 2.37
N LEU A 18 -28.66 20.61 2.76
CA LEU A 18 -28.28 19.40 2.02
C LEU A 18 -28.96 19.34 0.65
N VAL A 19 -30.26 19.64 0.58
CA VAL A 19 -31.00 19.72 -0.69
C VAL A 19 -30.40 20.83 -1.58
N GLY A 20 -30.08 21.99 -1.02
CA GLY A 20 -29.44 23.08 -1.76
C GLY A 20 -28.07 22.71 -2.31
N ALA A 21 -27.23 22.06 -1.50
CA ALA A 21 -25.91 21.59 -1.93
C ALA A 21 -26.00 20.53 -3.03
N LEU A 22 -26.98 19.62 -2.94
CA LEU A 22 -27.23 18.61 -3.98
C LEU A 22 -27.73 19.21 -5.28
N LEU A 23 -28.64 20.20 -5.23
CA LEU A 23 -29.10 20.93 -6.42
C LEU A 23 -27.94 21.64 -7.12
N LEU A 24 -27.10 22.36 -6.37
CA LEU A 24 -25.91 23.00 -6.92
C LEU A 24 -24.93 21.99 -7.51
N ARG A 25 -24.76 20.83 -6.86
CA ARG A 25 -23.90 19.75 -7.38
C ARG A 25 -24.45 19.13 -8.66
N VAL A 26 -25.77 18.95 -8.76
CA VAL A 26 -26.44 18.45 -9.98
C VAL A 26 -26.26 19.45 -11.13
N ILE A 27 -26.43 20.75 -10.88
CA ILE A 27 -26.19 21.81 -11.87
C ILE A 27 -24.73 21.75 -12.36
N ALA A 28 -23.77 21.75 -11.44
CA ALA A 28 -22.34 21.68 -11.78
C ALA A 28 -22.00 20.39 -12.56
N LEU A 29 -22.51 19.24 -12.16
CA LEU A 29 -22.29 17.97 -12.87
C LEU A 29 -22.92 17.99 -14.28
N GLY A 30 -24.05 18.66 -14.46
CA GLY A 30 -24.67 18.83 -15.76
C GLY A 30 -23.85 19.71 -16.71
N ASP A 31 -23.10 20.66 -16.17
CA ASP A 31 -22.26 21.58 -16.95
C ASP A 31 -20.92 20.94 -17.34
N GLU A 32 -20.28 20.22 -16.40
CA GLU A 32 -19.06 19.43 -16.65
C GLU A 32 -19.26 18.31 -17.68
N ARG A 33 -20.47 17.74 -17.71
CA ARG A 33 -20.81 16.59 -18.56
C ARG A 33 -21.42 16.96 -19.91
N GLY A 34 -21.35 18.24 -20.31
CA GLY A 34 -21.87 18.79 -21.57
C GLY A 34 -22.38 17.74 -22.55
N SER A 35 -23.67 17.41 -22.47
CA SER A 35 -24.35 16.50 -23.41
C SER A 35 -24.04 14.99 -23.30
N THR A 36 -23.83 14.39 -22.11
CA THR A 36 -23.85 12.92 -21.96
C THR A 36 -25.28 12.38 -21.75
N PRO A 37 -25.72 11.33 -22.47
CA PRO A 37 -27.09 10.79 -22.46
C PRO A 37 -27.51 10.07 -21.17
N ALA A 38 -26.74 10.15 -20.08
CA ALA A 38 -27.11 9.56 -18.78
C ALA A 38 -28.34 10.26 -18.18
N PHE A 39 -28.54 11.55 -18.49
CA PHE A 39 -29.82 12.22 -18.39
C PHE A 39 -30.47 12.08 -19.78
N GLY A 40 -31.35 11.11 -19.97
CA GLY A 40 -32.06 10.98 -21.25
C GLY A 40 -32.71 12.31 -21.64
N ALA A 41 -32.32 12.85 -22.80
CA ALA A 41 -32.75 14.13 -23.37
C ALA A 41 -32.47 15.40 -22.53
N PRO A 42 -32.36 16.59 -23.16
CA PRO A 42 -32.32 17.86 -22.44
C PRO A 42 -33.60 18.03 -21.62
N CYS A 43 -33.48 17.80 -20.31
CA CYS A 43 -34.59 17.94 -19.38
C CYS A 43 -34.89 19.43 -19.19
N ALA A 44 -36.05 19.90 -19.67
CA ALA A 44 -36.50 21.28 -19.50
C ALA A 44 -36.45 21.72 -18.02
N THR A 45 -36.65 20.78 -17.09
CA THR A 45 -36.51 21.00 -15.65
C THR A 45 -35.08 21.31 -15.23
N LEU A 46 -34.06 20.66 -15.80
CA LEU A 46 -32.65 20.99 -15.52
C LEU A 46 -32.27 22.35 -16.09
N ALA A 47 -32.79 22.72 -17.27
CA ALA A 47 -32.60 24.06 -17.84
C ALA A 47 -33.24 25.14 -16.95
N ALA A 48 -34.44 24.87 -16.42
CA ALA A 48 -35.10 25.77 -15.46
C ALA A 48 -34.31 25.88 -14.14
N LEU A 49 -33.78 24.77 -13.60
CA LEU A 49 -32.94 24.79 -12.40
C LEU A 49 -31.65 25.60 -12.59
N ARG A 50 -31.04 25.56 -13.78
CA ARG A 50 -29.86 26.37 -14.12
C ARG A 50 -30.14 27.87 -14.17
N ALA A 51 -31.36 28.26 -14.53
CA ALA A 51 -31.76 29.65 -14.63
C ALA A 51 -32.12 30.27 -13.26
N LEU A 52 -32.21 29.47 -12.19
CA LEU A 52 -32.54 29.97 -10.85
C LEU A 52 -31.37 30.75 -10.26
N SER A 53 -31.71 31.85 -9.59
CA SER A 53 -30.77 32.55 -8.71
C SER A 53 -30.41 31.69 -7.48
N PRO A 54 -29.28 31.98 -6.80
CA PRO A 54 -28.91 31.31 -5.55
C PRO A 54 -30.00 31.41 -4.47
N LEU A 55 -30.70 32.56 -4.42
CA LEU A 55 -31.80 32.79 -3.49
C LEU A 55 -33.02 31.90 -3.80
N GLU A 56 -33.37 31.75 -5.08
CA GLU A 56 -34.46 30.87 -5.51
C GLU A 56 -34.14 29.40 -5.34
N THR A 57 -32.87 29.02 -5.53
CA THR A 57 -32.37 27.66 -5.27
C THR A 57 -32.51 27.32 -3.77
N TRP A 58 -32.18 28.27 -2.90
CA TRP A 58 -32.35 28.11 -1.46
C TRP A 58 -33.84 28.07 -1.03
N ARG A 59 -34.70 28.86 -1.68
CA ARG A 59 -36.16 28.76 -1.46
C ARG A 59 -36.72 27.42 -1.90
N LEU A 60 -36.27 26.91 -3.05
CA LEU A 60 -36.65 25.60 -3.57
C LEU A 60 -36.20 24.48 -2.63
N SER A 61 -35.01 24.59 -2.04
CA SER A 61 -34.51 23.59 -1.08
C SER A 61 -35.29 23.57 0.24
N GLY A 62 -35.92 24.69 0.62
CA GLY A 62 -36.83 24.80 1.75
C GLY A 62 -38.23 24.21 1.53
N MET A 63 -38.58 23.78 0.31
CA MET A 63 -39.89 23.21 0.01
C MET A 63 -40.02 21.78 0.58
N ARG A 64 -41.18 21.47 1.18
CA ARG A 64 -41.44 20.17 1.83
C ARG A 64 -41.30 18.95 0.91
N LYS A 65 -41.40 19.15 -0.40
CA LYS A 65 -41.21 18.11 -1.42
C LYS A 65 -40.12 18.57 -2.37
N SER A 66 -38.88 18.19 -2.06
CA SER A 66 -37.71 18.49 -2.88
C SER A 66 -37.72 17.76 -4.23
N GLY A 67 -38.46 16.65 -4.33
CA GLY A 67 -38.49 15.79 -5.53
C GLY A 67 -37.16 15.08 -5.80
N LEU A 68 -36.19 15.19 -4.89
CA LEU A 68 -34.88 14.56 -5.01
C LEU A 68 -34.91 13.16 -4.37
N ALA A 69 -34.37 12.20 -5.11
CA ALA A 69 -34.13 10.86 -4.62
C ALA A 69 -32.68 10.46 -4.91
N LEU A 70 -32.05 9.81 -3.94
CA LEU A 70 -30.75 9.17 -4.11
C LEU A 70 -30.99 7.74 -4.61
N VAL A 71 -30.40 7.41 -5.76
CA VAL A 71 -30.37 6.03 -6.26
C VAL A 71 -29.01 5.43 -5.91
N ILE A 72 -29.01 4.39 -5.07
CA ILE A 72 -27.79 3.68 -4.68
C ILE A 72 -27.79 2.33 -5.37
N ASP A 73 -26.77 2.08 -6.19
CA ASP A 73 -26.46 0.74 -6.71
C ASP A 73 -25.88 -0.11 -5.57
N THR A 74 -26.66 -1.06 -5.07
CA THR A 74 -26.27 -1.89 -3.92
C THR A 74 -25.24 -2.94 -4.30
N ARG A 75 -25.21 -3.40 -5.56
CA ARG A 75 -24.17 -4.34 -6.05
C ARG A 75 -22.82 -3.68 -6.04
N GLN A 76 -22.72 -2.54 -6.72
CA GLN A 76 -21.46 -1.81 -6.83
C GLN A 76 -20.99 -1.34 -5.44
N LEU A 77 -21.91 -0.91 -4.57
CA LEU A 77 -21.57 -0.57 -3.19
C LEU A 77 -21.05 -1.80 -2.42
N ALA A 78 -21.69 -2.96 -2.55
CA ALA A 78 -21.25 -4.19 -1.90
C ALA A 78 -19.88 -4.68 -2.41
N ASP A 79 -19.60 -4.55 -3.70
CA ASP A 79 -18.27 -4.82 -4.28
C ASP A 79 -17.22 -3.88 -3.70
N ASN A 80 -17.50 -2.58 -3.67
CA ASN A 80 -16.59 -1.58 -3.10
C ASN A 80 -16.32 -1.82 -1.60
N LEU A 81 -17.36 -2.17 -0.84
CA LEU A 81 -17.22 -2.51 0.57
C LEU A 81 -16.37 -3.77 0.79
N ARG A 82 -16.51 -4.78 -0.08
CA ARG A 82 -15.66 -5.99 -0.05
C ARG A 82 -14.21 -5.65 -0.36
N ALA A 83 -13.95 -4.85 -1.40
CA ALA A 83 -12.62 -4.38 -1.75
C ALA A 83 -11.97 -3.59 -0.61
N LEU A 84 -12.73 -2.69 0.04
CA LEU A 84 -12.27 -1.91 1.19
C LEU A 84 -11.94 -2.81 2.38
N ARG A 85 -12.78 -3.78 2.70
CA ARG A 85 -12.52 -4.75 3.78
C ARG A 85 -11.24 -5.53 3.52
N HIS A 86 -11.06 -6.04 2.30
CA HIS A 86 -9.85 -6.75 1.92
C HIS A 86 -8.60 -5.86 2.06
N SER A 87 -8.65 -4.61 1.60
CA SER A 87 -7.55 -3.65 1.76
C SER A 87 -7.23 -3.35 3.24
N ASN A 88 -8.26 -3.24 4.08
CA ASN A 88 -8.08 -3.03 5.52
C ASN A 88 -7.47 -4.25 6.20
N GLU A 89 -7.89 -5.46 5.84
CA GLU A 89 -7.30 -6.70 6.34
C GLU A 89 -5.82 -6.83 5.96
N GLU A 90 -5.47 -6.54 4.71
CA GLU A 90 -4.09 -6.49 4.22
C GLU A 90 -3.24 -5.48 5.00
N ALA A 91 -3.78 -4.27 5.23
CA ALA A 91 -3.10 -3.25 6.01
C ALA A 91 -2.92 -3.65 7.48
N ALA A 92 -3.93 -4.29 8.09
CA ALA A 92 -3.86 -4.80 9.45
C ALA A 92 -2.82 -5.91 9.59
N LEU A 93 -2.75 -6.81 8.60
CA LEU A 93 -1.74 -7.87 8.55
C LEU A 93 -0.32 -7.27 8.44
N ALA A 94 -0.12 -6.30 7.55
CA ALA A 94 1.17 -5.61 7.46
C ALA A 94 1.56 -4.91 8.79
N ALA A 95 0.61 -4.23 9.44
CA ALA A 95 0.83 -3.59 10.74
C ALA A 95 1.17 -4.60 11.83
N TYR A 96 0.52 -5.77 11.83
CA TYR A 96 0.86 -6.88 12.72
C TYR A 96 2.32 -7.31 12.53
N PHE A 97 2.77 -7.50 11.29
CA PHE A 97 4.15 -7.93 11.05
C PHE A 97 5.16 -6.86 11.48
N VAL A 98 4.86 -5.59 11.22
CA VAL A 98 5.72 -4.47 11.64
C VAL A 98 5.84 -4.40 13.17
N SER A 99 4.73 -4.55 13.89
CA SER A 99 4.69 -4.48 15.35
C SER A 99 5.41 -5.65 16.03
N HIS A 100 5.32 -6.85 15.46
CA HIS A 100 5.93 -8.07 16.00
C HIS A 100 7.34 -8.36 15.47
N GLY A 101 8.05 -7.31 15.05
CA GLY A 101 9.49 -7.40 14.78
C GLY A 101 9.87 -8.12 13.49
N ALA A 102 9.01 -8.12 12.46
CA ALA A 102 9.38 -8.63 11.14
C ALA A 102 10.57 -7.84 10.55
N SER A 103 11.47 -8.55 9.87
CA SER A 103 12.63 -7.94 9.22
C SER A 103 12.22 -7.09 8.01
N ARG A 104 13.09 -6.17 7.57
CA ARG A 104 12.83 -5.35 6.37
C ARG A 104 12.69 -6.21 5.12
N GLY A 105 13.56 -7.22 4.97
CA GLY A 105 13.50 -8.16 3.85
C GLY A 105 12.18 -8.93 3.82
N MET A 106 11.73 -9.41 4.98
CA MET A 106 10.46 -10.11 5.13
C MET A 106 9.26 -9.23 4.76
N LEU A 107 9.22 -7.98 5.24
CA LEU A 107 8.16 -7.03 4.90
C LEU A 107 8.14 -6.66 3.42
N HIS A 108 9.32 -6.58 2.79
CA HIS A 108 9.43 -6.33 1.36
C HIS A 108 8.98 -7.55 0.53
N GLN A 109 9.37 -8.76 0.92
CA GLN A 109 9.00 -9.99 0.22
C GLN A 109 7.51 -10.31 0.34
N LEU A 110 6.91 -10.10 1.52
CA LEU A 110 5.52 -10.50 1.79
C LEU A 110 4.49 -9.43 1.44
N PHE A 111 4.83 -8.15 1.59
CA PHE A 111 3.86 -7.04 1.44
C PHE A 111 4.30 -6.00 0.40
N HIS A 112 5.42 -6.24 -0.30
CA HIS A 112 5.98 -5.30 -1.28
C HIS A 112 6.19 -3.88 -0.73
N LEU A 113 6.44 -3.77 0.57
CA LEU A 113 6.63 -2.49 1.23
C LEU A 113 8.04 -1.95 0.97
N SER A 114 8.12 -0.71 0.48
CA SER A 114 9.38 -0.01 0.32
C SER A 114 10.03 0.31 1.68
N HIS A 115 11.35 0.47 1.68
CA HIS A 115 12.11 0.77 2.90
C HIS A 115 11.65 2.05 3.62
N ASN A 116 11.27 3.06 2.84
CA ASN A 116 10.70 4.31 3.34
C ASN A 116 9.32 4.09 3.99
N ALA A 117 8.46 3.27 3.36
CA ALA A 117 7.15 2.92 3.91
C ALA A 117 7.29 2.15 5.24
N ILE A 118 8.20 1.18 5.31
CA ILE A 118 8.48 0.40 6.53
C ILE A 118 8.98 1.32 7.65
N THR A 119 9.93 2.20 7.36
CA THR A 119 10.48 3.12 8.36
C THR A 119 9.42 4.08 8.89
N ARG A 120 8.58 4.63 8.02
CA ARG A 120 7.44 5.47 8.40
C ARG A 120 6.44 4.69 9.26
N GLN A 121 6.11 3.46 8.89
CA GLN A 121 5.14 2.64 9.62
C GLN A 121 5.65 2.27 11.02
N ARG A 122 6.93 1.90 11.15
CA ARG A 122 7.56 1.65 12.47
C ARG A 122 7.52 2.88 13.36
N ARG A 123 7.82 4.07 12.81
CA ARG A 123 7.72 5.33 13.55
C ARG A 123 6.29 5.61 14.02
N ARG A 124 5.30 5.41 13.15
CA ARG A 124 3.88 5.58 13.48
C ARG A 124 3.41 4.64 14.59
N LEU A 125 3.88 3.39 14.58
CA LEU A 125 3.52 2.38 15.57
C LEU A 125 4.41 2.42 16.82
N GLY A 126 5.37 3.35 16.91
CA GLY A 126 6.30 3.43 18.05
C GLY A 126 7.26 2.25 18.20
N VAL A 127 7.41 1.41 17.17
CA VAL A 127 8.19 0.17 17.23
C VAL A 127 9.67 0.48 17.14
N ARG A 128 10.40 0.23 18.23
CA ARG A 128 11.87 0.26 18.27
C ARG A 128 12.37 -1.18 18.26
N LEU A 129 12.98 -1.62 17.16
CA LEU A 129 13.69 -2.89 17.15
C LEU A 129 15.00 -2.74 17.91
N GLY A 130 15.27 -3.68 18.82
CA GLY A 130 16.58 -3.80 19.46
C GLY A 130 17.69 -3.94 18.43
N GLN A 131 18.89 -3.46 18.77
CA GLN A 131 20.05 -3.64 17.90
C GLN A 131 20.59 -5.07 18.07
N GLY A 132 20.84 -5.74 16.94
CA GLY A 132 21.43 -7.08 16.91
C GLY A 132 20.49 -8.17 16.39
N ARG A 133 21.06 -9.35 16.15
CA ARG A 133 20.31 -10.55 15.77
C ARG A 133 19.75 -11.18 17.05
N PRO A 134 18.43 -11.32 17.19
CA PRO A 134 17.86 -12.02 18.34
C PRO A 134 18.34 -13.48 18.40
N PRO A 135 18.52 -14.05 19.61
CA PRO A 135 18.95 -15.43 19.76
C PRO A 135 17.90 -16.39 19.19
N LEU A 136 18.38 -17.53 18.69
CA LEU A 136 17.51 -18.62 18.25
C LEU A 136 16.89 -19.31 19.48
N PRO A 137 15.66 -19.86 19.35
CA PRO A 137 15.05 -20.66 20.39
C PRO A 137 15.84 -21.95 20.63
N ASP A 138 15.55 -22.62 21.75
CA ASP A 138 16.04 -23.95 22.04
C ASP A 138 15.54 -24.98 21.01
N LEU A 139 16.24 -26.11 20.92
CA LEU A 139 15.98 -27.13 19.90
C LEU A 139 14.55 -27.67 19.98
N ALA A 140 14.01 -27.90 21.18
CA ALA A 140 12.66 -28.40 21.37
C ALA A 140 11.60 -27.42 20.81
N THR A 141 11.80 -26.11 21.02
CA THR A 141 10.93 -25.08 20.44
C THR A 141 11.07 -25.03 18.93
N ARG A 142 12.29 -25.15 18.38
CA ARG A 142 12.51 -25.18 16.93
C ARG A 142 11.77 -26.34 16.26
N ASP A 143 11.85 -27.54 16.83
CA ASP A 143 11.11 -28.71 16.33
C ASP A 143 9.60 -28.54 16.45
N ALA A 144 9.11 -27.90 17.52
CA ALA A 144 7.70 -27.57 17.67
C ALA A 144 7.23 -26.57 16.59
N ILE A 145 8.04 -25.55 16.29
CA ILE A 145 7.77 -24.58 15.22
C ILE A 145 7.68 -25.29 13.87
N HIS A 146 8.63 -26.17 13.53
CA HIS A 146 8.61 -26.89 12.25
C HIS A 146 7.40 -27.83 12.10
N ARG A 147 7.08 -28.61 13.14
CA ARG A 147 5.88 -29.47 13.14
C ARG A 147 4.62 -28.66 12.93
N ARG A 148 4.49 -27.57 13.68
CA ARG A 148 3.30 -26.72 13.59
C ARG A 148 3.20 -26.02 12.24
N TRP A 149 4.33 -25.57 11.71
CA TRP A 149 4.38 -25.01 10.38
C TRP A 149 3.82 -25.99 9.36
N ALA A 150 4.31 -27.23 9.34
CA ALA A 150 3.86 -28.28 8.42
C ALA A 150 2.36 -28.53 8.53
N ASP A 151 1.81 -28.59 9.75
CA ASP A 151 0.37 -28.77 9.97
C ASP A 151 -0.46 -27.62 9.42
N LEU A 152 -0.06 -26.37 9.69
CA LEU A 152 -0.76 -25.20 9.17
C LEU A 152 -0.76 -25.14 7.64
N GLY A 153 0.29 -25.66 7.00
CA GLY A 153 0.39 -25.71 5.54
C GLY A 153 -0.65 -26.60 4.86
N ARG A 154 -1.32 -27.47 5.61
CA ARG A 154 -2.39 -28.33 5.08
C ARG A 154 -3.71 -27.57 4.90
N HIS A 155 -3.87 -26.43 5.55
CA HIS A 155 -5.14 -25.71 5.63
C HIS A 155 -5.04 -24.23 5.25
N GLU A 156 -3.87 -23.61 5.44
CA GLU A 156 -3.64 -22.20 5.15
C GLU A 156 -2.65 -22.05 3.99
N SER A 157 -3.15 -21.55 2.86
CA SER A 157 -2.35 -21.35 1.64
C SER A 157 -1.67 -19.98 1.61
N ASP A 158 -2.23 -18.95 2.27
CA ASP A 158 -1.59 -17.65 2.34
C ASP A 158 -0.44 -17.69 3.36
N LEU A 159 0.78 -17.60 2.84
CA LEU A 159 2.01 -17.59 3.63
C LEU A 159 1.97 -16.57 4.79
N ARG A 160 1.35 -15.42 4.57
CA ARG A 160 1.29 -14.31 5.54
C ARG A 160 0.33 -14.66 6.68
N ARG A 161 -0.83 -15.22 6.37
CA ARG A 161 -1.78 -15.70 7.38
C ARG A 161 -1.22 -16.90 8.14
N ARG A 162 -0.52 -17.80 7.44
CA ARG A 162 0.15 -18.95 8.07
C ARG A 162 1.22 -18.52 9.06
N LEU A 163 2.07 -17.56 8.69
CA LEU A 163 3.09 -16.99 9.58
C LEU A 163 2.46 -16.26 10.78
N GLN A 164 1.37 -15.52 10.55
CA GLN A 164 0.63 -14.88 11.63
C GLN A 164 0.07 -15.93 12.61
N GLN A 165 -0.60 -16.98 12.12
CA GLN A 165 -1.13 -18.05 12.96
C GLN A 165 -0.03 -18.77 13.74
N LEU A 166 1.11 -19.03 13.11
CA LEU A 166 2.28 -19.60 13.77
C LEU A 166 2.79 -18.68 14.89
N HIS A 167 2.94 -17.38 14.60
CA HIS A 167 3.40 -16.41 15.60
C HIS A 167 2.44 -16.27 16.77
N HIS A 168 1.12 -16.40 16.59
CA HIS A 168 0.18 -16.40 17.72
C HIS A 168 0.46 -17.53 18.73
N GLN A 169 1.01 -18.66 18.28
CA GLN A 169 1.37 -19.79 19.15
C GLN A 169 2.76 -19.65 19.77
N PHE A 170 3.65 -18.89 19.13
CA PHE A 170 5.02 -18.64 19.57
C PHE A 170 5.28 -17.15 19.81
N ALA A 171 4.29 -16.45 20.40
CA ALA A 171 4.29 -14.98 20.52
C ALA A 171 5.43 -14.41 21.39
N ALA A 172 6.13 -15.28 22.15
CA ALA A 172 7.33 -14.93 22.88
C ALA A 172 8.52 -14.58 21.97
N TYR A 173 8.51 -15.04 20.71
CA TYR A 173 9.58 -14.83 19.75
C TYR A 173 9.14 -13.87 18.64
N PRO A 174 9.97 -12.88 18.26
CA PRO A 174 9.62 -11.98 17.17
C PRO A 174 9.57 -12.73 15.84
N LEU A 175 8.79 -12.22 14.88
CA LEU A 175 8.59 -12.84 13.57
C LEU A 175 9.89 -13.12 12.82
N VAL A 176 10.91 -12.28 13.01
CA VAL A 176 12.24 -12.50 12.41
C VAL A 176 12.92 -13.78 12.92
N VAL A 177 12.71 -14.17 14.18
CA VAL A 177 13.27 -15.40 14.76
C VAL A 177 12.52 -16.61 14.22
N ILE A 178 11.18 -16.56 14.25
CA ILE A 178 10.34 -17.64 13.71
C ILE A 178 10.68 -17.88 12.24
N SER A 179 10.79 -16.81 11.45
CA SER A 179 11.21 -16.91 10.06
C SER A 179 12.62 -17.50 9.92
N ALA A 180 13.57 -17.14 10.79
CA ALA A 180 14.93 -17.68 10.73
C ALA A 180 14.98 -19.19 11.04
N VAL A 181 14.16 -19.67 11.98
CA VAL A 181 14.01 -21.11 12.26
C VAL A 181 13.46 -21.84 11.03
N LEU A 182 12.43 -21.29 10.38
CA LEU A 182 11.85 -21.94 9.19
C LEU A 182 12.83 -22.10 8.02
N HIS A 183 13.79 -21.17 7.88
CA HIS A 183 14.80 -21.20 6.82
C HIS A 183 16.14 -21.79 7.29
N GLU A 184 16.19 -22.47 8.44
CA GLU A 184 17.44 -23.01 8.99
C GLU A 184 18.07 -24.11 8.12
N PHE A 185 17.26 -24.75 7.27
CA PHE A 185 17.66 -25.77 6.31
C PHE A 185 17.67 -25.26 4.86
N ASP A 186 17.32 -24.00 4.63
CA ASP A 186 17.40 -23.36 3.31
C ASP A 186 18.86 -22.95 3.02
N THR A 187 19.76 -23.93 3.08
CA THR A 187 21.13 -23.79 2.59
C THR A 187 21.13 -23.90 1.07
N ALA A 188 20.97 -22.78 0.38
CA ALA A 188 21.74 -22.59 -0.85
C ALA A 188 23.22 -22.40 -0.43
N PRO A 189 24.19 -23.05 -1.10
CA PRO A 189 25.57 -23.06 -0.66
C PRO A 189 26.09 -21.62 -0.59
N ALA A 190 26.83 -21.33 0.48
CA ALA A 190 27.66 -20.15 0.60
C ALA A 190 28.38 -19.91 -0.73
N THR A 191 27.97 -18.87 -1.44
CA THR A 191 28.83 -18.28 -2.46
C THR A 191 30.07 -17.86 -1.71
N ALA A 192 31.14 -18.63 -1.90
CA ALA A 192 32.45 -18.30 -1.38
C ALA A 192 32.72 -16.83 -1.70
N PRO A 193 33.21 -16.02 -0.75
CA PRO A 193 33.73 -14.71 -1.11
C PRO A 193 34.79 -14.95 -2.19
N PRO A 194 34.81 -14.19 -3.31
CA PRO A 194 35.91 -14.31 -4.25
C PRO A 194 37.18 -14.09 -3.44
N LEU A 195 38.07 -15.08 -3.48
CA LEU A 195 39.42 -14.95 -2.98
C LEU A 195 39.93 -13.61 -3.51
N ARG A 196 40.21 -12.67 -2.59
CA ARG A 196 41.02 -11.51 -2.90
C ARG A 196 42.35 -12.08 -3.39
N GLU A 197 42.52 -12.16 -4.71
CA GLU A 197 43.81 -12.37 -5.32
C GLU A 197 44.72 -11.26 -4.81
N SER A 198 45.48 -11.62 -3.78
CA SER A 198 46.62 -10.86 -3.31
C SER A 198 47.65 -10.96 -4.42
N ALA A 199 47.56 -10.05 -5.38
CA ALA A 199 48.60 -9.86 -6.38
C ALA A 199 49.85 -9.30 -5.68
N CYS A 200 50.57 -10.17 -4.97
CA CYS A 200 52.01 -10.05 -4.78
C CYS A 200 52.64 -10.25 -6.17
N ARG A 201 52.60 -9.20 -7.00
CA ARG A 201 53.41 -9.16 -8.21
C ARG A 201 54.81 -8.69 -7.81
N THR A 202 55.64 -9.65 -7.43
CA THR A 202 57.08 -9.50 -7.47
C THR A 202 57.48 -9.33 -8.93
N GLN A 203 58.05 -8.19 -9.30
CA GLN A 203 58.99 -8.12 -10.42
C GLN A 203 60.24 -7.34 -9.98
N PRO A 204 61.44 -7.88 -10.23
CA PRO A 204 62.69 -7.24 -9.86
C PRO A 204 63.13 -6.21 -10.91
N ASN A 205 63.43 -5.02 -10.39
CA ASN A 205 64.56 -4.14 -10.70
C ASN A 205 65.26 -4.26 -12.08
N ALA A 206 65.16 -3.20 -12.89
CA ALA A 206 66.29 -2.63 -13.63
C ALA A 206 65.92 -1.20 -14.13
N SER A 207 66.44 -0.20 -13.42
CA SER A 207 66.64 1.19 -13.88
C SER A 207 68.05 1.32 -14.50
N PRO A 208 68.52 2.48 -15.04
CA PRO A 208 67.91 3.68 -15.67
C PRO A 208 68.71 3.99 -17.00
N PRO A 209 69.01 5.22 -17.52
CA PRO A 209 68.69 6.58 -17.08
C PRO A 209 68.45 7.71 -18.14
N HIS A 210 68.12 8.90 -17.59
CA HIS A 210 68.44 10.27 -18.04
C HIS A 210 67.73 10.89 -19.28
N LEU A 211 66.97 11.98 -19.09
CA LEU A 211 67.42 13.39 -19.23
C LEU A 211 66.25 14.40 -19.18
N SER A 212 66.43 15.42 -18.33
CA SER A 212 66.09 16.85 -18.49
C SER A 212 64.71 17.34 -18.99
N SER A 213 63.94 17.97 -18.07
CA SER A 213 63.50 19.39 -18.01
C SER A 213 63.29 20.23 -19.31
N PRO A 214 62.52 21.36 -19.28
CA PRO A 214 61.40 21.81 -18.43
C PRO A 214 60.30 22.58 -19.27
N PRO A 215 59.64 23.70 -18.84
CA PRO A 215 58.18 23.88 -18.99
C PRO A 215 57.76 24.96 -20.03
N GLY A 216 56.47 25.02 -20.41
CA GLY A 216 55.97 26.03 -21.34
C GLY A 216 54.45 26.18 -21.36
N GLU A 217 53.98 27.11 -20.53
CA GLU A 217 52.82 28.03 -20.62
C GLU A 217 51.42 27.67 -21.19
N PRO A 218 50.38 28.41 -20.73
CA PRO A 218 48.98 28.04 -20.85
C PRO A 218 48.16 28.88 -21.86
N GLY A 219 47.03 28.31 -22.27
CA GLY A 219 45.76 29.05 -22.40
C GLY A 219 45.51 29.79 -23.70
N HIS A 220 44.59 29.27 -24.52
CA HIS A 220 43.76 30.07 -25.41
C HIS A 220 42.29 29.61 -25.32
N ARG A 221 41.46 30.52 -24.80
CA ARG A 221 40.00 30.51 -24.91
C ARG A 221 39.62 30.64 -26.38
N ARG A 222 38.67 29.84 -26.83
CA ARG A 222 37.97 30.02 -28.09
C ARG A 222 36.86 31.04 -27.90
N SER A 223 36.79 31.98 -28.84
CA SER A 223 35.61 32.78 -29.16
C SER A 223 34.51 31.92 -29.79
#